data_AF-A0A3M2W5G9-F1
#
_entry.id   AF-A0A3M2W5G9-F1
#
_cell.length_a   1.000
_cell.length_b   1.000
_cell.length_c   1.000
_cell.angle_alpha   90.00
_cell.angle_beta   90.00
_cell.angle_gamma   90.00
#
_symmetry.space_group_name_H-M   'P 1'
#
loop_
_entity.id
_entity.type
_entity.pdbx_description
1 polymer ?
#
loop_
_entity_poly.entity_id
_entity_poly.type
_entity_poly.pdbx_seq_one_letter_code
_entity_poly.pdbx_strand_id
1 'polypeptide(L)'
;MKIISNILGGVLFLGVMNMAHAEGTAFTHPGMLSKDIDFTQAKALIAAKTSPAIDSWNMLQASRYADANYQPNAVAQVVRGNPSWGKDNYAALFRDAAAAYQLAIRWKISGDSAYADASIKVLDDWSSKLTNIIGTSDKYLASGIYGYQLANAAEIMRSYPKWTGFPRFKDTMLNVFYPMNHEFITRHNGYGEAGLHYWANWDLANLASMMAIGILTDRHDIYQEALTYVKSGPGNGAFRNAMWHVYTDSGLAQVQESGRDQGHSTLDIALIGVICQMAWNQGDDLFGFDNNLVLKASEYVAKYNLGYDVPWTYYTTSDGTVQTEISSASRGSTRPIWTLIYNHYNRVNGLEAKYTKEMMDKFGPEGGAYGANSGGFDQLGYGSLLFNSDVK
;
A
#
# COMPACT_ATOMS: atom_id res chain seq x y z
N MET A 1 -62.31 -21.27 27.32
CA MET A 1 -62.52 -19.93 26.74
C MET A 1 -61.59 -18.97 27.47
N LYS A 2 -60.36 -18.78 26.98
CA LYS A 2 -59.37 -17.85 27.55
C LYS A 2 -58.94 -16.88 26.45
N ILE A 3 -59.02 -15.60 26.76
CA ILE A 3 -58.83 -14.46 25.88
C ILE A 3 -57.34 -14.33 25.56
N ILE A 4 -57.03 -14.24 24.26
CA ILE A 4 -55.70 -13.99 23.71
C ILE A 4 -55.53 -12.48 23.61
N SER A 5 -54.54 -11.92 24.33
CA SER A 5 -54.06 -10.55 24.08
C SER A 5 -52.77 -10.63 23.27
N ASN A 6 -52.84 -10.11 22.05
CA ASN A 6 -51.70 -9.90 21.16
C ASN A 6 -50.81 -8.77 21.69
N ILE A 7 -49.52 -9.04 21.88
CA ILE A 7 -48.48 -8.01 21.99
C ILE A 7 -47.67 -8.08 20.69
N LEU A 8 -47.83 -7.05 19.85
CA LEU A 8 -47.03 -6.81 18.66
C LEU A 8 -45.72 -6.17 19.11
N GLY A 9 -44.63 -6.94 19.16
CA GLY A 9 -43.28 -6.42 19.39
C GLY A 9 -42.71 -5.91 18.07
N GLY A 10 -42.67 -4.59 17.89
CA GLY A 10 -41.94 -3.95 16.78
C GLY A 10 -40.44 -4.03 17.02
N VAL A 11 -39.72 -4.72 16.12
CA VAL A 11 -38.25 -4.71 16.08
C VAL A 11 -37.81 -3.41 15.39
N LEU A 12 -37.22 -2.49 16.16
CA LEU A 12 -36.53 -1.33 15.62
C LEU A 12 -35.21 -1.81 14.99
N PHE A 13 -35.12 -1.78 13.66
CA PHE A 13 -33.84 -1.82 12.97
C PHE A 13 -33.15 -0.45 13.15
N LEU A 14 -32.17 -0.39 14.06
CA LEU A 14 -31.20 0.72 14.07
C LEU A 14 -30.28 0.54 12.87
N GLY A 15 -30.62 1.21 11.77
CA GLY A 15 -29.69 1.40 10.66
C GLY A 15 -28.48 2.19 11.16
N VAL A 16 -27.30 1.59 11.07
CA VAL A 16 -26.04 2.31 11.25
C VAL A 16 -25.90 3.24 10.05
N MET A 17 -26.29 4.51 10.25
CA MET A 17 -25.95 5.56 9.30
C MET A 17 -24.43 5.72 9.36
N ASN A 18 -23.75 5.48 8.23
CA ASN A 18 -22.39 5.96 8.01
C ASN A 18 -22.43 7.49 8.11
N MET A 19 -22.10 8.01 9.29
CA MET A 19 -21.77 9.42 9.47
C MET A 19 -20.54 9.69 8.60
N ALA A 20 -20.65 10.62 7.65
CA ALA A 20 -19.48 11.22 7.05
C ALA A 20 -18.58 11.75 8.19
N HIS A 21 -17.29 11.40 8.15
CA HIS A 21 -16.30 11.86 9.13
C HIS A 21 -16.35 13.39 9.23
N ALA A 22 -16.66 13.90 10.42
CA ALA A 22 -16.53 15.32 10.72
C ALA A 22 -15.04 15.69 10.74
N GLU A 23 -14.70 16.84 10.15
CA GLU A 23 -13.41 17.51 10.35
C GLU A 23 -13.16 17.69 11.87
N GLY A 24 -12.43 16.77 12.51
CA GLY A 24 -12.22 16.85 13.97
C GLY A 24 -11.67 15.61 14.69
N THR A 25 -11.60 14.43 14.07
CA THR A 25 -10.92 13.27 14.67
C THR A 25 -9.44 13.29 14.36
N ALA A 26 -8.58 13.33 15.39
CA ALA A 26 -7.14 13.20 15.20
C ALA A 26 -6.78 11.86 14.55
N PHE A 27 -5.75 11.84 13.70
CA PHE A 27 -5.24 10.59 13.14
C PHE A 27 -4.74 9.64 14.25
N THR A 28 -4.92 8.35 14.00
CA THR A 28 -4.32 7.28 14.81
C THR A 28 -2.84 7.16 14.47
N HIS A 29 -2.00 7.09 15.51
CA HIS A 29 -0.54 6.96 15.39
C HIS A 29 0.03 5.89 16.35
N PRO A 30 0.89 4.97 15.88
CA PRO A 30 1.10 4.67 14.46
C PRO A 30 -0.19 4.14 13.82
N GLY A 31 -0.52 4.61 12.62
CA GLY A 31 -1.79 4.22 11.97
C GLY A 31 -1.75 4.17 10.45
N MET A 32 -0.57 4.01 9.83
CA MET A 32 -0.48 3.73 8.40
C MET A 32 -0.65 2.23 8.14
N LEU A 33 0.39 1.50 7.71
CA LEU A 33 0.25 0.06 7.51
C LEU A 33 0.11 -0.72 8.81
N SER A 34 0.71 -0.26 9.91
CA SER A 34 0.69 -0.97 11.21
C SER A 34 0.28 -0.07 12.36
N LYS A 35 -0.52 -0.62 13.27
CA LYS A 35 -0.88 -0.09 14.59
C LYS A 35 -0.03 -0.74 15.68
N ASP A 36 -0.05 -0.20 16.90
CA ASP A 36 0.66 -0.80 18.06
C ASP A 36 0.19 -2.25 18.37
N ILE A 37 -1.08 -2.56 18.08
CA ILE A 37 -1.63 -3.91 18.24
C ILE A 37 -0.96 -4.93 17.30
N ASP A 38 -0.58 -4.52 16.09
CA ASP A 38 0.07 -5.40 15.11
C ASP A 38 1.46 -5.83 15.60
N PHE A 39 2.23 -4.89 16.18
CA PHE A 39 3.52 -5.20 16.79
C PHE A 39 3.37 -6.06 18.06
N THR A 40 2.31 -5.86 18.83
CA THR A 40 2.02 -6.68 20.01
C THR A 40 1.70 -8.11 19.60
N GLN A 41 0.88 -8.28 18.57
CA GLN A 41 0.55 -9.59 18.01
C GLN A 41 1.78 -10.27 17.39
N ALA A 42 2.61 -9.53 16.66
CA ALA A 42 3.86 -10.04 16.11
C ALA A 42 4.78 -10.60 17.21
N LYS A 43 4.96 -9.88 18.33
CA LYS A 43 5.75 -10.36 19.49
C LYS A 43 5.20 -11.67 20.06
N ALA A 44 3.87 -11.77 20.20
CA ALA A 44 3.22 -12.98 20.70
C ALA A 44 3.44 -14.18 19.76
N LEU A 45 3.27 -13.98 18.45
CA LEU A 45 3.48 -15.02 17.43
C LEU A 45 4.96 -15.46 17.35
N ILE A 46 5.90 -14.52 17.48
CA ILE A 46 7.34 -14.83 17.54
C ILE A 46 7.67 -15.66 18.78
N ALA A 47 7.18 -15.25 19.97
CA ALA A 47 7.42 -15.97 21.21
C ALA A 47 6.84 -17.39 21.17
N ALA A 48 5.68 -17.57 20.53
CA ALA A 48 5.05 -18.86 20.31
C ALA A 48 5.67 -19.67 19.15
N LYS A 49 6.60 -19.08 18.37
CA LYS A 49 7.18 -19.67 17.17
C LYS A 49 6.13 -20.08 16.12
N THR A 50 5.10 -19.25 15.95
CA THR A 50 3.98 -19.53 15.04
C THR A 50 4.34 -19.17 13.59
N SER A 51 4.28 -20.14 12.69
CA SER A 51 4.41 -19.93 11.23
C SER A 51 3.09 -19.39 10.63
N PRO A 52 3.12 -18.50 9.61
CA PRO A 52 4.31 -17.97 8.91
C PRO A 52 4.98 -16.74 9.57
N ALA A 53 4.45 -16.22 10.68
CA ALA A 53 4.98 -15.01 11.33
C ALA A 53 6.44 -15.17 11.80
N ILE A 54 6.78 -16.31 12.42
CA ILE A 54 8.17 -16.60 12.83
C ILE A 54 9.11 -16.68 11.63
N ASP A 55 8.65 -17.20 10.50
CA ASP A 55 9.46 -17.35 9.30
C ASP A 55 9.75 -15.98 8.66
N SER A 56 8.72 -15.12 8.57
CA SER A 56 8.86 -13.73 8.15
C SER A 56 9.80 -12.93 9.07
N TRP A 57 9.74 -13.16 10.38
CA TRP A 57 10.70 -12.59 11.33
C TRP A 57 12.13 -13.08 11.09
N ASN A 58 12.34 -14.37 10.83
CA ASN A 58 13.67 -14.90 10.50
C ASN A 58 14.22 -14.30 9.19
N MET A 59 13.35 -14.09 8.18
CA MET A 59 13.71 -13.39 6.94
C MET A 59 14.12 -11.94 7.21
N LEU A 60 13.38 -11.22 8.08
CA LEU A 60 13.75 -9.87 8.51
C LEU A 60 15.10 -9.86 9.24
N GLN A 61 15.37 -10.87 10.07
CA GLN A 61 16.64 -10.99 10.78
C GLN A 61 17.84 -11.20 9.84
N ALA A 62 17.64 -11.97 8.78
CA ALA A 62 18.66 -12.27 7.77
C ALA A 62 18.86 -11.17 6.72
N SER A 63 17.95 -10.19 6.65
CA SER A 63 18.02 -9.12 5.65
C SER A 63 19.18 -8.16 5.91
N ARG A 64 20.00 -7.91 4.87
CA ARG A 64 21.04 -6.87 4.91
C ARG A 64 20.50 -5.45 5.11
N TYR A 65 19.22 -5.23 4.80
CA TYR A 65 18.54 -3.96 4.98
C TYR A 65 18.08 -3.75 6.43
N ALA A 66 18.14 -4.81 7.25
CA ALA A 66 17.78 -4.81 8.67
C ALA A 66 19.02 -4.88 9.58
N ASP A 67 20.22 -4.57 9.06
CA ASP A 67 21.46 -4.53 9.81
C ASP A 67 21.58 -3.21 10.60
N ALA A 68 21.81 -3.27 11.91
CA ALA A 68 21.96 -2.07 12.74
C ALA A 68 23.16 -1.18 12.35
N ASN A 69 24.10 -1.69 11.55
CA ASN A 69 25.23 -0.91 11.00
C ASN A 69 24.97 -0.37 9.58
N TYR A 70 23.74 -0.47 9.07
CA TYR A 70 23.37 -0.02 7.73
C TYR A 70 23.81 1.44 7.47
N GLN A 71 24.44 1.66 6.32
CA GLN A 71 24.91 2.99 5.91
C GLN A 71 24.01 3.51 4.77
N PRO A 72 23.22 4.58 5.01
CA PRO A 72 22.42 5.20 3.96
C PRO A 72 23.30 5.87 2.89
N ASN A 73 22.74 5.98 1.69
CA ASN A 73 23.38 6.59 0.52
C ASN A 73 22.53 7.76 -0.02
N ALA A 74 22.08 8.63 0.88
CA ALA A 74 21.25 9.78 0.52
C ALA A 74 21.98 10.77 -0.41
N VAL A 75 21.26 11.23 -1.44
CA VAL A 75 21.74 12.17 -2.46
C VAL A 75 20.83 13.38 -2.56
N ALA A 76 21.35 14.49 -3.07
CA ALA A 76 20.57 15.73 -3.20
C ALA A 76 19.48 15.66 -4.27
N GLN A 77 19.73 14.94 -5.37
CA GLN A 77 18.79 14.79 -6.47
C GLN A 77 18.64 13.32 -6.84
N VAL A 78 17.40 12.85 -6.87
CA VAL A 78 17.07 11.52 -7.37
C VAL A 78 16.64 11.61 -8.83
N VAL A 79 17.27 10.83 -9.70
CA VAL A 79 16.99 10.74 -11.13
C VAL A 79 16.35 9.39 -11.43
N ARG A 80 15.20 9.39 -12.12
CA ARG A 80 14.55 8.18 -12.61
C ARG A 80 14.07 8.34 -14.06
N GLY A 81 14.22 7.27 -14.85
CA GLY A 81 13.78 7.19 -16.25
C GLY A 81 14.85 7.47 -17.29
N ASN A 82 16.12 7.47 -16.90
CA ASN A 82 17.30 7.56 -17.76
C ASN A 82 17.19 8.68 -18.83
N PRO A 83 16.97 9.94 -18.41
CA PRO A 83 16.84 11.06 -19.35
C PRO A 83 18.13 11.27 -20.15
N SER A 84 18.04 11.90 -21.32
CA SER A 84 19.20 12.12 -22.21
C SER A 84 20.37 12.88 -21.57
N TRP A 85 20.11 13.69 -20.54
CA TRP A 85 21.09 14.51 -19.83
C TRP A 85 21.63 13.88 -18.54
N GLY A 86 21.17 12.68 -18.16
CA GLY A 86 21.48 12.10 -16.85
C GLY A 86 21.41 10.58 -16.80
N LYS A 87 21.77 10.01 -15.65
CA LYS A 87 21.66 8.58 -15.37
C LYS A 87 20.82 8.35 -14.13
N ASP A 88 20.11 7.24 -14.13
CA ASP A 88 19.34 6.80 -12.98
C ASP A 88 20.22 6.59 -11.76
N ASN A 89 19.76 7.12 -10.62
CA ASN A 89 20.37 6.89 -9.32
C ASN A 89 19.33 6.52 -8.24
N TYR A 90 18.06 6.39 -8.62
CA TYR A 90 16.93 6.13 -7.72
C TYR A 90 17.03 4.83 -6.90
N ALA A 91 17.98 3.95 -7.27
CA ALA A 91 18.35 2.79 -6.44
C ALA A 91 18.92 3.17 -5.07
N ALA A 92 19.50 4.36 -4.92
CA ALA A 92 19.86 4.88 -3.61
C ALA A 92 18.61 5.02 -2.72
N LEU A 93 17.54 5.61 -3.26
CA LEU A 93 16.32 5.92 -2.50
C LEU A 93 15.52 4.67 -2.13
N PHE A 94 15.25 3.77 -3.08
CA PHE A 94 14.40 2.61 -2.77
C PHE A 94 15.06 1.61 -1.80
N ARG A 95 16.40 1.50 -1.84
CA ARG A 95 17.15 0.63 -0.93
C ARG A 95 17.14 1.18 0.49
N ASP A 96 17.33 2.49 0.62
CA ASP A 96 17.29 3.18 1.90
C ASP A 96 15.87 3.23 2.49
N ALA A 97 14.84 3.45 1.68
CA ALA A 97 13.45 3.39 2.14
C ALA A 97 13.11 1.99 2.70
N ALA A 98 13.51 0.93 2.01
CA ALA A 98 13.35 -0.43 2.51
C ALA A 98 14.15 -0.70 3.78
N ALA A 99 15.37 -0.18 3.89
CA ALA A 99 16.19 -0.29 5.10
C ALA A 99 15.55 0.42 6.30
N ALA A 100 15.11 1.67 6.12
CA ALA A 100 14.45 2.43 7.18
C ALA A 100 13.22 1.67 7.72
N TYR A 101 12.37 1.13 6.85
CA TYR A 101 11.19 0.37 7.28
C TYR A 101 11.56 -0.91 8.05
N GLN A 102 12.53 -1.68 7.52
CA GLN A 102 12.97 -2.92 8.14
C GLN A 102 13.63 -2.71 9.51
N LEU A 103 14.47 -1.68 9.62
CA LEU A 103 15.11 -1.27 10.87
C LEU A 103 14.05 -0.78 11.88
N ALA A 104 13.05 -0.03 11.43
CA ALA A 104 11.94 0.38 12.28
C ALA A 104 11.15 -0.81 12.85
N ILE A 105 10.85 -1.83 12.03
CA ILE A 105 10.21 -3.08 12.51
C ILE A 105 11.12 -3.82 13.50
N ARG A 106 12.41 -3.96 13.19
CA ARG A 106 13.38 -4.59 14.10
C ARG A 106 13.36 -3.93 15.46
N TRP A 107 13.39 -2.61 15.52
CA TRP A 107 13.30 -1.87 16.77
C TRP A 107 11.94 -2.08 17.47
N LYS A 108 10.83 -1.85 16.78
CA LYS A 108 9.50 -1.87 17.40
C LYS A 108 9.17 -3.25 18.01
N ILE A 109 9.65 -4.33 17.40
CA ILE A 109 9.49 -5.70 17.89
C ILE A 109 10.52 -6.05 18.99
N SER A 110 11.82 -5.82 18.76
CA SER A 110 12.86 -6.27 19.70
C SER A 110 13.10 -5.34 20.89
N GLY A 111 12.81 -4.04 20.74
CA GLY A 111 13.19 -3.00 21.69
C GLY A 111 14.65 -2.55 21.61
N ASP A 112 15.48 -3.14 20.74
CA ASP A 112 16.89 -2.79 20.60
C ASP A 112 17.05 -1.44 19.87
N SER A 113 17.58 -0.44 20.60
CA SER A 113 17.74 0.92 20.11
C SER A 113 18.76 1.04 18.97
N ALA A 114 19.64 0.07 18.76
CA ALA A 114 20.60 0.12 17.65
C ALA A 114 19.88 0.15 16.29
N TYR A 115 18.78 -0.60 16.14
CA TYR A 115 17.97 -0.55 14.92
C TYR A 115 17.19 0.76 14.81
N ALA A 116 16.73 1.34 15.92
CA ALA A 116 16.07 2.65 15.91
C ALA A 116 17.05 3.74 15.46
N ASP A 117 18.25 3.77 16.04
CA ASP A 117 19.31 4.72 15.73
C ASP A 117 19.70 4.61 14.24
N ALA A 118 19.81 3.39 13.70
CA ALA A 118 20.05 3.17 12.28
C ALA A 118 18.87 3.63 11.39
N SER A 119 17.63 3.33 11.77
CA SER A 119 16.43 3.75 11.03
C SER A 119 16.36 5.27 10.92
N ILE A 120 16.50 6.00 12.05
CA ILE A 120 16.42 7.47 12.02
C ILE A 120 17.61 8.08 11.31
N LYS A 121 18.79 7.43 11.31
CA LYS A 121 19.92 7.88 10.50
C LYS A 121 19.58 7.90 9.01
N VAL A 122 18.88 6.87 8.50
CA VAL A 122 18.44 6.84 7.10
C VAL A 122 17.46 7.99 6.82
N LEU A 123 16.43 8.15 7.67
CA LEU A 123 15.42 9.19 7.53
C LEU A 123 16.03 10.61 7.61
N ASP A 124 16.97 10.82 8.52
CA ASP A 124 17.66 12.11 8.71
C ASP A 124 18.65 12.43 7.58
N ASP A 125 19.38 11.43 7.07
CA ASP A 125 20.29 11.63 5.94
C ASP A 125 19.53 12.02 4.66
N TRP A 126 18.35 11.43 4.41
CA TRP A 126 17.51 11.83 3.27
C TRP A 126 16.86 13.20 3.48
N SER A 127 16.24 13.45 4.64
CA SER A 127 15.58 14.74 4.91
C SER A 127 16.54 15.94 4.96
N SER A 128 17.83 15.71 5.25
CA SER A 128 18.85 16.77 5.25
C SER A 128 19.46 17.06 3.87
N LYS A 129 19.38 16.11 2.92
CA LYS A 129 20.05 16.23 1.61
C LYS A 129 19.10 16.38 0.43
N LEU A 130 18.00 15.63 0.41
CA LEU A 130 17.12 15.54 -0.76
C LEU A 130 16.43 16.87 -1.03
N THR A 131 16.64 17.42 -2.21
CA THR A 131 16.01 18.67 -2.65
C THR A 131 14.99 18.46 -3.75
N ASN A 132 15.16 17.46 -4.63
CA ASN A 132 14.17 17.12 -5.65
C ASN A 132 14.31 15.69 -6.21
N ILE A 133 13.23 15.26 -6.86
CA ILE A 133 13.17 14.06 -7.69
C ILE A 133 12.92 14.50 -9.13
N ILE A 134 13.79 14.12 -10.05
CA ILE A 134 13.84 14.59 -11.43
C ILE A 134 13.96 13.40 -12.40
N GLY A 135 13.78 13.66 -13.69
CA GLY A 135 13.87 12.65 -14.74
C GLY A 135 12.76 12.77 -15.77
N THR A 136 12.43 11.65 -16.42
CA THR A 136 11.26 11.53 -17.32
C THR A 136 9.96 11.52 -16.50
N SER A 137 8.84 11.11 -17.08
CA SER A 137 7.62 10.83 -16.31
C SER A 137 7.88 9.86 -15.15
N ASP A 138 8.80 8.90 -15.28
CA ASP A 138 9.08 7.90 -14.24
C ASP A 138 9.47 8.49 -12.88
N LYS A 139 9.87 9.76 -12.79
CA LYS A 139 10.06 10.48 -11.52
C LYS A 139 8.81 10.43 -10.62
N TYR A 140 7.60 10.38 -11.19
CA TYR A 140 6.35 10.27 -10.44
C TYR A 140 6.14 8.89 -9.81
N LEU A 141 6.70 7.84 -10.42
CA LEU A 141 6.77 6.52 -9.77
C LEU A 141 7.78 6.54 -8.62
N ALA A 142 8.89 7.29 -8.73
CA ALA A 142 9.82 7.45 -7.62
C ALA A 142 9.21 8.23 -6.44
N SER A 143 8.53 9.36 -6.71
CA SER A 143 7.88 10.13 -5.65
C SER A 143 6.73 9.35 -5.02
N GLY A 144 5.89 8.67 -5.81
CA GLY A 144 4.78 7.87 -5.30
C GLY A 144 5.24 6.68 -4.46
N ILE A 145 6.01 5.77 -5.07
CA ILE A 145 6.37 4.51 -4.42
C ILE A 145 7.27 4.77 -3.20
N TYR A 146 8.31 5.58 -3.34
CA TYR A 146 9.27 5.74 -2.25
C TYR A 146 8.78 6.70 -1.17
N GLY A 147 7.89 7.64 -1.53
CA GLY A 147 7.26 8.56 -0.59
C GLY A 147 6.42 7.84 0.45
N TYR A 148 5.52 6.92 0.04
CA TYR A 148 4.70 6.17 1.00
C TYR A 148 5.56 5.26 1.89
N GLN A 149 6.64 4.69 1.36
CA GLN A 149 7.52 3.79 2.11
C GLN A 149 8.29 4.52 3.20
N LEU A 150 8.88 5.66 2.84
CA LEU A 150 9.56 6.54 3.78
C LEU A 150 8.62 7.05 4.87
N ALA A 151 7.40 7.44 4.51
CA ALA A 151 6.38 7.85 5.47
C ALA A 151 6.00 6.73 6.45
N ASN A 152 5.84 5.49 5.96
CA ASN A 152 5.53 4.35 6.83
C ASN A 152 6.68 4.01 7.79
N ALA A 153 7.94 4.10 7.35
CA ALA A 153 9.08 3.94 8.23
C ALA A 153 9.12 5.03 9.31
N ALA A 154 8.95 6.29 8.91
CA ALA A 154 8.87 7.44 9.81
C ALA A 154 7.73 7.32 10.83
N GLU A 155 6.57 6.80 10.41
CA GLU A 155 5.41 6.63 11.28
C GLU A 155 5.67 5.64 12.42
N ILE A 156 6.37 4.53 12.15
CA ILE A 156 6.79 3.60 13.21
C ILE A 156 7.74 4.32 14.17
N MET A 157 8.67 5.11 13.63
CA MET A 157 9.71 5.82 14.38
C MET A 157 9.23 7.08 15.12
N ARG A 158 8.04 7.61 14.82
CA ARG A 158 7.44 8.82 15.43
C ARG A 158 7.58 8.88 16.95
N SER A 159 7.46 7.72 17.60
CA SER A 159 7.50 7.58 19.06
C SER A 159 8.91 7.40 19.65
N TYR A 160 9.96 7.33 18.82
CA TYR A 160 11.31 7.08 19.29
C TYR A 160 11.92 8.33 19.95
N PRO A 161 12.25 8.30 21.26
CA PRO A 161 12.60 9.53 21.99
C PRO A 161 13.84 10.27 21.50
N LYS A 162 14.80 9.58 20.85
CA LYS A 162 16.02 10.22 20.34
C LYS A 162 15.82 10.91 18.98
N TRP A 163 14.67 10.74 18.32
CA TRP A 163 14.48 11.28 16.98
C TRP A 163 14.09 12.75 17.00
N THR A 164 15.09 13.62 16.96
CA THR A 164 14.90 15.09 16.90
C THR A 164 14.67 15.60 15.47
N GLY A 165 14.99 14.79 14.45
CA GLY A 165 14.85 15.13 13.04
C GLY A 165 13.42 15.02 12.48
N PHE A 166 12.45 14.55 13.26
CA PHE A 166 11.09 14.31 12.79
C PHE A 166 10.41 15.55 12.16
N PRO A 167 10.48 16.78 12.73
CA PRO A 167 9.91 17.96 12.10
C PRO A 167 10.49 18.23 10.69
N ARG A 168 11.82 18.19 10.53
CA ARG A 168 12.48 18.35 9.23
C ARG A 168 12.04 17.27 8.25
N PHE A 169 11.91 16.04 8.71
CA PHE A 169 11.45 14.95 7.87
C PHE A 169 10.03 15.20 7.34
N LYS A 170 9.10 15.66 8.19
CA LYS A 170 7.76 16.08 7.77
C LYS A 170 7.82 17.18 6.72
N ASP A 171 8.69 18.17 6.91
CA ASP A 171 8.89 19.25 5.93
C ASP A 171 9.40 18.71 4.59
N THR A 172 10.33 17.74 4.57
CA THR A 172 10.76 17.09 3.33
C THR A 172 9.60 16.39 2.63
N MET A 173 8.75 15.66 3.37
CA MET A 173 7.59 14.99 2.80
C MET A 173 6.59 15.99 2.16
N LEU A 174 6.35 17.12 2.82
CA LEU A 174 5.43 18.17 2.35
C LEU A 174 5.99 19.02 1.22
N ASN A 175 7.30 19.21 1.15
CA ASN A 175 7.93 20.13 0.19
C ASN A 175 8.56 19.45 -1.03
N VAL A 176 8.90 18.16 -0.94
CA VAL A 176 9.51 17.40 -2.05
C VAL A 176 8.53 16.40 -2.65
N PHE A 177 7.88 15.57 -1.82
CA PHE A 177 7.06 14.46 -2.31
C PHE A 177 5.64 14.89 -2.64
N TYR A 178 4.93 15.49 -1.68
CA TYR A 178 3.53 15.86 -1.85
C TYR A 178 3.27 16.74 -3.09
N PRO A 179 4.05 17.80 -3.39
CA PRO A 179 3.77 18.65 -4.54
C PRO A 179 3.87 17.88 -5.86
N MET A 180 4.80 16.92 -5.97
CA MET A 180 4.90 16.05 -7.15
C MET A 180 3.73 15.07 -7.23
N ASN A 181 3.32 14.49 -6.11
CA ASN A 181 2.19 13.57 -6.08
C ASN A 181 0.89 14.29 -6.47
N HIS A 182 0.64 15.45 -5.87
CA HIS A 182 -0.51 16.32 -6.17
C HIS A 182 -0.51 16.79 -7.63
N GLU A 183 0.64 17.27 -8.14
CA GLU A 183 0.76 17.65 -9.55
C GLU A 183 0.41 16.47 -10.48
N PHE A 184 0.88 15.26 -10.15
CA PHE A 184 0.62 14.10 -10.96
C PHE A 184 -0.87 13.76 -11.02
N ILE A 185 -1.56 13.67 -9.87
CA ILE A 185 -2.98 13.27 -9.85
C ILE A 185 -3.92 14.35 -10.41
N THR A 186 -3.49 15.61 -10.46
CA THR A 186 -4.29 16.73 -10.98
C THR A 186 -4.01 17.05 -12.45
N ARG A 187 -2.79 16.80 -12.95
CA ARG A 187 -2.37 17.21 -14.30
C ARG A 187 -1.92 16.06 -15.19
N HIS A 188 -1.64 14.89 -14.62
CA HIS A 188 -1.10 13.71 -15.31
C HIS A 188 0.00 14.07 -16.29
N ASN A 189 1.03 14.78 -15.80
CA ASN A 189 2.19 15.21 -16.59
C ASN A 189 1.82 15.92 -17.92
N GLY A 190 0.73 16.69 -17.93
CA GLY A 190 0.27 17.46 -19.09
C GLY A 190 -0.70 16.72 -20.02
N TYR A 191 -1.07 15.47 -19.73
CA TYR A 191 -2.05 14.71 -20.51
C TYR A 191 -3.52 15.02 -20.13
N GLY A 192 -3.74 16.00 -19.26
CA GLY A 192 -5.04 16.61 -18.98
C GLY A 192 -5.84 15.92 -17.88
N GLU A 193 -6.94 16.57 -17.48
CA GLU A 193 -7.77 16.20 -16.30
C GLU A 193 -8.48 14.83 -16.43
N ALA A 194 -8.55 14.27 -17.65
CA ALA A 194 -9.15 12.95 -17.84
C ALA A 194 -8.36 11.86 -17.11
N GLY A 195 -7.04 12.01 -16.95
CA GLY A 195 -6.20 11.10 -16.15
C GLY A 195 -6.08 9.66 -16.64
N LEU A 196 -6.70 9.30 -17.77
CA LEU A 196 -6.71 7.91 -18.28
C LEU A 196 -5.46 7.53 -19.10
N HIS A 197 -4.54 8.48 -19.33
CA HIS A 197 -3.31 8.25 -20.09
C HIS A 197 -2.34 7.30 -19.39
N TYR A 198 -2.18 7.48 -18.08
CA TYR A 198 -1.26 6.66 -17.29
C TYR A 198 -1.94 5.39 -16.80
N TRP A 199 -1.17 4.30 -16.73
CA TRP A 199 -1.63 3.04 -16.14
C TRP A 199 -1.93 3.19 -14.64
N ALA A 200 -2.82 2.35 -14.11
CA ALA A 200 -3.32 2.45 -12.74
C ALA A 200 -2.21 2.56 -11.68
N ASN A 201 -1.11 1.81 -11.82
CA ASN A 201 0.00 1.83 -10.85
C ASN A 201 0.57 3.24 -10.59
N TRP A 202 0.51 4.12 -11.59
CA TRP A 202 1.05 5.46 -11.48
C TRP A 202 0.24 6.33 -10.52
N ASP A 203 -1.08 6.37 -10.72
CA ASP A 203 -1.98 7.10 -9.83
C ASP A 203 -1.96 6.45 -8.44
N LEU A 204 -2.08 5.12 -8.37
CA LEU A 204 -2.10 4.37 -7.10
C LEU A 204 -0.84 4.62 -6.26
N ALA A 205 0.34 4.68 -6.88
CA ALA A 205 1.58 4.99 -6.18
C ALA A 205 1.57 6.41 -5.58
N ASN A 206 1.11 7.40 -6.36
CA ASN A 206 1.05 8.79 -5.90
C ASN A 206 -0.03 8.99 -4.83
N LEU A 207 -1.17 8.32 -4.94
CA LEU A 207 -2.25 8.34 -3.94
C LEU A 207 -1.84 7.66 -2.63
N ALA A 208 -1.11 6.54 -2.70
CA ALA A 208 -0.53 5.91 -1.52
C ALA A 208 0.43 6.85 -0.79
N SER A 209 1.28 7.57 -1.53
CA SER A 209 2.18 8.59 -0.97
C SER A 209 1.41 9.73 -0.31
N MET A 210 0.42 10.31 -1.00
CA MET A 210 -0.39 11.39 -0.45
C MET A 210 -1.10 10.98 0.83
N MET A 211 -1.74 9.81 0.85
CA MET A 211 -2.42 9.30 2.04
C MET A 211 -1.45 9.11 3.22
N ALA A 212 -0.27 8.52 2.96
CA ALA A 212 0.76 8.35 3.98
C ALA A 212 1.32 9.69 4.48
N ILE A 213 1.54 10.66 3.60
CA ILE A 213 2.02 12.00 3.97
C ILE A 213 0.96 12.74 4.80
N GLY A 214 -0.31 12.66 4.41
CA GLY A 214 -1.43 13.26 5.14
C GLY A 214 -1.49 12.76 6.58
N ILE A 215 -1.42 11.43 6.77
CA ILE A 215 -1.35 10.82 8.11
C ILE A 215 -0.08 11.30 8.84
N LEU A 216 1.12 11.13 8.27
CA LEU A 216 2.39 11.43 8.95
C LEU A 216 2.44 12.85 9.52
N THR A 217 1.88 13.78 8.75
CA THR A 217 1.98 15.22 8.97
C THR A 217 0.76 15.84 9.62
N ASP A 218 -0.21 15.02 10.01
CA ASP A 218 -1.46 15.47 10.60
C ASP A 218 -2.25 16.42 9.65
N ARG A 219 -2.15 16.18 8.34
CA ARG A 219 -2.78 16.96 7.26
C ARG A 219 -3.99 16.23 6.67
N HIS A 220 -5.15 16.45 7.28
CA HIS A 220 -6.43 15.88 6.86
C HIS A 220 -6.84 16.26 5.44
N ASP A 221 -6.50 17.46 4.98
CA ASP A 221 -6.79 17.90 3.63
C ASP A 221 -6.08 17.05 2.57
N ILE A 222 -4.79 16.71 2.79
CA ILE A 222 -4.02 15.84 1.89
C ILE A 222 -4.57 14.41 1.90
N TYR A 223 -4.87 13.88 3.10
CA TYR A 223 -5.48 12.56 3.24
C TYR A 223 -6.84 12.48 2.55
N GLN A 224 -7.70 13.48 2.77
CA GLN A 224 -9.05 13.53 2.21
C GLN A 224 -9.03 13.71 0.70
N GLU A 225 -8.06 14.46 0.16
CA GLU A 225 -7.84 14.54 -1.29
C GLU A 225 -7.58 13.15 -1.89
N ALA A 226 -6.62 12.40 -1.32
CA ALA A 226 -6.31 11.05 -1.76
C ALA A 226 -7.51 10.09 -1.60
N LEU A 227 -8.19 10.14 -0.45
CA LEU A 227 -9.38 9.31 -0.16
C LEU A 227 -10.55 9.62 -1.11
N THR A 228 -10.74 10.88 -1.47
CA THR A 228 -11.78 11.29 -2.43
C THR A 228 -11.42 10.82 -3.83
N TYR A 229 -10.15 10.96 -4.23
CA TYR A 229 -9.68 10.53 -5.54
C TYR A 229 -9.85 9.02 -5.74
N VAL A 230 -9.50 8.18 -4.75
CA VAL A 230 -9.68 6.73 -4.91
C VAL A 230 -11.16 6.34 -5.09
N LYS A 231 -12.10 7.11 -4.51
CA LYS A 231 -13.55 6.85 -4.60
C LYS A 231 -14.17 7.36 -5.90
N SER A 232 -13.71 8.50 -6.41
CA SER A 232 -14.39 9.21 -7.52
C SER A 232 -13.48 10.06 -8.41
N GLY A 233 -12.16 9.86 -8.35
CA GLY A 233 -11.20 10.56 -9.20
C GLY A 233 -11.35 10.21 -10.69
N PRO A 234 -10.86 11.07 -11.60
CA PRO A 234 -11.01 10.84 -13.03
C PRO A 234 -10.01 9.82 -13.60
N GLY A 235 -8.82 9.71 -13.01
CA GLY A 235 -7.74 8.87 -13.54
C GLY A 235 -7.82 7.39 -13.17
N ASN A 236 -6.87 6.60 -13.66
CA ASN A 236 -6.85 5.15 -13.48
C ASN A 236 -6.56 4.69 -12.04
N GLY A 237 -6.23 5.59 -11.11
CA GLY A 237 -6.11 5.27 -9.68
C GLY A 237 -7.42 5.30 -8.90
N ALA A 238 -8.49 5.85 -9.47
CA ALA A 238 -9.82 5.68 -8.90
C ALA A 238 -10.22 4.21 -8.98
N PHE A 239 -10.79 3.66 -7.92
CA PHE A 239 -11.01 2.22 -7.79
C PHE A 239 -11.91 1.64 -8.87
N ARG A 240 -12.91 2.41 -9.33
CA ARG A 240 -13.78 2.02 -10.45
C ARG A 240 -13.11 2.08 -11.81
N ASN A 241 -11.97 2.75 -11.94
CA ASN A 241 -11.15 2.78 -13.17
C ASN A 241 -10.01 1.75 -13.10
N ALA A 242 -9.42 1.54 -11.92
CA ALA A 242 -8.41 0.51 -11.70
C ALA A 242 -8.98 -0.92 -11.80
N MET A 243 -10.20 -1.12 -11.29
CA MET A 243 -10.92 -2.40 -11.24
C MET A 243 -12.19 -2.28 -12.11
N TRP A 244 -11.97 -2.01 -13.39
CA TRP A 244 -12.94 -1.36 -14.27
C TRP A 244 -14.13 -2.20 -14.73
N HIS A 245 -14.03 -3.53 -14.63
CA HIS A 245 -15.11 -4.41 -15.09
C HIS A 245 -15.38 -5.54 -14.09
N VAL A 246 -16.60 -5.58 -13.56
CA VAL A 246 -17.04 -6.60 -12.60
C VAL A 246 -17.81 -7.71 -13.32
N TYR A 247 -17.33 -8.95 -13.16
CA TYR A 247 -18.00 -10.16 -13.60
C TYR A 247 -18.88 -10.71 -12.49
N THR A 248 -20.14 -10.27 -12.44
CA THR A 248 -21.09 -10.61 -11.37
C THR A 248 -21.21 -12.11 -11.12
N ASP A 249 -21.24 -12.92 -12.18
CA ASP A 249 -21.48 -14.36 -12.10
C ASP A 249 -20.32 -15.13 -11.44
N SER A 250 -19.12 -14.57 -11.48
CA SER A 250 -17.90 -15.19 -10.93
C SER A 250 -17.38 -14.48 -9.68
N GLY A 251 -17.95 -13.32 -9.32
CA GLY A 251 -17.46 -12.51 -8.21
C GLY A 251 -16.06 -11.93 -8.45
N LEU A 252 -15.66 -11.72 -9.71
CA LEU A 252 -14.33 -11.25 -10.07
C LEU A 252 -14.38 -9.83 -10.66
N ALA A 253 -13.27 -9.08 -10.58
CA ALA A 253 -13.13 -7.78 -11.22
C ALA A 253 -11.83 -7.68 -12.02
N GLN A 254 -11.93 -7.33 -13.30
CA GLN A 254 -10.79 -7.13 -14.18
C GLN A 254 -9.98 -5.91 -13.74
N VAL A 255 -8.69 -6.11 -13.54
CA VAL A 255 -7.75 -5.02 -13.25
C VAL A 255 -7.25 -4.41 -14.56
N GLN A 256 -7.16 -3.09 -14.59
CA GLN A 256 -6.84 -2.27 -15.75
C GLN A 256 -5.52 -2.69 -16.42
N GLU A 257 -4.50 -3.07 -15.65
CA GLU A 257 -3.19 -3.48 -16.19
C GLU A 257 -3.11 -4.94 -16.66
N SER A 258 -4.17 -5.74 -16.52
CA SER A 258 -4.12 -7.19 -16.79
C SER A 258 -3.90 -7.57 -18.25
N GLY A 259 -4.24 -6.70 -19.20
CA GLY A 259 -3.91 -6.91 -20.62
C GLY A 259 -2.51 -6.40 -21.00
N ARG A 260 -1.82 -5.68 -20.10
CA ARG A 260 -0.43 -5.27 -20.29
C ARG A 260 0.51 -6.40 -19.85
N ASP A 261 0.53 -6.70 -18.55
CA ASP A 261 1.26 -7.82 -17.97
C ASP A 261 0.84 -8.08 -16.51
N GLN A 262 1.26 -9.24 -15.99
CA GLN A 262 0.92 -9.65 -14.63
C GLN A 262 1.84 -9.08 -13.55
N GLY A 263 3.03 -8.58 -13.92
CA GLY A 263 3.93 -7.93 -12.97
C GLY A 263 3.38 -6.59 -12.47
N HIS A 264 2.65 -5.88 -13.33
CA HIS A 264 1.95 -4.66 -12.97
C HIS A 264 0.56 -4.92 -12.38
N SER A 265 -0.18 -5.91 -12.88
CA SER A 265 -1.46 -6.28 -12.25
C SER A 265 -1.30 -6.64 -10.77
N THR A 266 -0.22 -7.35 -10.41
CA THR A 266 0.10 -7.64 -9.01
C THR A 266 0.61 -6.41 -8.26
N LEU A 267 1.24 -5.43 -8.93
CA LEU A 267 1.63 -4.15 -8.33
C LEU A 267 0.40 -3.32 -7.97
N ASP A 268 -0.62 -3.28 -8.83
CA ASP A 268 -1.88 -2.59 -8.55
C ASP A 268 -2.54 -3.14 -7.30
N ILE A 269 -2.67 -4.47 -7.20
CA ILE A 269 -3.20 -5.13 -6.01
C ILE A 269 -2.37 -4.77 -4.76
N ALA A 270 -1.04 -4.67 -4.89
CA ALA A 270 -0.17 -4.26 -3.80
C ALA A 270 -0.45 -2.82 -3.32
N LEU A 271 -0.52 -1.86 -4.24
CA LEU A 271 -0.75 -0.46 -3.92
C LEU A 271 -2.18 -0.21 -3.42
N ILE A 272 -3.18 -0.88 -3.99
CA ILE A 272 -4.56 -0.86 -3.51
C ILE A 272 -4.63 -1.39 -2.08
N GLY A 273 -3.97 -2.51 -1.78
CA GLY A 273 -3.90 -3.06 -0.42
C GLY A 273 -3.28 -2.08 0.57
N VAL A 274 -2.19 -1.40 0.19
CA VAL A 274 -1.55 -0.36 1.01
C VAL A 274 -2.51 0.80 1.29
N ILE A 275 -3.19 1.33 0.27
CA ILE A 275 -4.17 2.40 0.40
C ILE A 275 -5.32 1.98 1.32
N CYS A 276 -5.88 0.77 1.10
CA CYS A 276 -7.00 0.28 1.90
C CYS A 276 -6.60 0.08 3.36
N GLN A 277 -5.40 -0.44 3.63
CA GLN A 277 -4.91 -0.65 4.99
C GLN A 277 -4.66 0.66 5.75
N MET A 278 -4.10 1.67 5.08
CA MET A 278 -3.93 3.00 5.68
C MET A 278 -5.27 3.65 5.97
N ALA A 279 -6.21 3.60 5.04
CA ALA A 279 -7.57 4.11 5.26
C ALA A 279 -8.30 3.38 6.40
N TRP A 280 -8.20 2.04 6.41
CA TRP A 280 -8.80 1.20 7.45
C TRP A 280 -8.29 1.57 8.84
N ASN A 281 -6.99 1.76 9.00
CA ASN A 281 -6.39 2.13 10.27
C ASN A 281 -6.75 3.56 10.73
N GLN A 282 -7.32 4.38 9.85
CA GLN A 282 -7.91 5.69 10.17
C GLN A 282 -9.43 5.66 10.28
N GLY A 283 -10.06 4.49 10.14
CA GLY A 283 -11.51 4.31 10.27
C GLY A 283 -12.30 4.42 8.96
N ASP A 284 -11.65 4.57 7.81
CA ASP A 284 -12.31 4.61 6.50
C ASP A 284 -12.27 3.23 5.82
N ASP A 285 -13.44 2.63 5.59
CA ASP A 285 -13.56 1.31 4.98
C ASP A 285 -13.48 1.35 3.44
N LEU A 286 -12.25 1.30 2.91
CA LEU A 286 -11.99 1.11 1.48
C LEU A 286 -12.00 -0.35 1.03
N PHE A 287 -11.84 -1.32 1.94
CA PHE A 287 -11.97 -2.73 1.60
C PHE A 287 -13.42 -3.10 1.25
N GLY A 288 -14.38 -2.56 2.00
CA GLY A 288 -15.81 -2.70 1.74
C GLY A 288 -16.33 -1.91 0.53
N PHE A 289 -15.52 -1.04 -0.08
CA PHE A 289 -15.93 -0.15 -1.15
C PHE A 289 -16.57 -0.89 -2.33
N ASP A 290 -17.69 -0.37 -2.81
CA ASP A 290 -18.42 -0.83 -4.00
C ASP A 290 -18.69 -2.34 -4.01
N ASN A 291 -19.24 -2.83 -2.89
CA ASN A 291 -19.52 -4.24 -2.63
C ASN A 291 -18.25 -5.11 -2.67
N ASN A 292 -17.22 -4.74 -1.92
CA ASN A 292 -15.93 -5.43 -1.86
C ASN A 292 -15.23 -5.52 -3.24
N LEU A 293 -15.22 -4.43 -4.02
CA LEU A 293 -14.59 -4.40 -5.34
C LEU A 293 -13.11 -4.83 -5.30
N VAL A 294 -12.40 -4.43 -4.25
CA VAL A 294 -11.01 -4.82 -4.00
C VAL A 294 -10.86 -6.33 -3.81
N LEU A 295 -11.79 -7.00 -3.10
CA LEU A 295 -11.80 -8.46 -2.97
C LEU A 295 -11.93 -9.11 -4.35
N LYS A 296 -12.92 -8.67 -5.15
CA LYS A 296 -13.15 -9.22 -6.50
C LYS A 296 -11.93 -9.08 -7.41
N ALA A 297 -11.20 -7.97 -7.31
CA ALA A 297 -9.98 -7.73 -8.07
C ALA A 297 -8.82 -8.60 -7.59
N SER A 298 -8.65 -8.73 -6.27
CA SER A 298 -7.63 -9.61 -5.69
C SER A 298 -7.86 -11.07 -6.09
N GLU A 299 -9.10 -11.55 -6.07
CA GLU A 299 -9.47 -12.89 -6.53
C GLU A 299 -9.18 -13.07 -8.03
N TYR A 300 -9.46 -12.05 -8.86
CA TYR A 300 -9.20 -12.11 -10.31
C TYR A 300 -7.71 -12.27 -10.62
N VAL A 301 -6.88 -11.38 -10.07
CA VAL A 301 -5.42 -11.38 -10.31
C VAL A 301 -4.78 -12.62 -9.70
N ALA A 302 -5.19 -13.03 -8.49
CA ALA A 302 -4.70 -14.24 -7.85
C ALA A 302 -5.05 -15.49 -8.68
N LYS A 303 -6.32 -15.64 -9.08
CA LYS A 303 -6.79 -16.78 -9.88
C LYS A 303 -5.98 -16.94 -11.16
N TYR A 304 -5.76 -15.85 -11.89
CA TYR A 304 -5.00 -15.92 -13.14
C TYR A 304 -3.52 -16.27 -12.94
N ASN A 305 -2.87 -15.69 -11.92
CA ASN A 305 -1.46 -15.96 -11.60
C ASN A 305 -1.23 -17.30 -10.87
N LEU A 306 -2.29 -17.95 -10.39
CA LEU A 306 -2.26 -19.36 -9.97
C LEU A 306 -2.29 -20.33 -11.15
N GLY A 307 -2.59 -19.85 -12.36
CA GLY A 307 -2.62 -20.66 -13.58
C GLY A 307 -4.02 -21.03 -14.05
N TYR A 308 -5.08 -20.59 -13.34
CA TYR A 308 -6.47 -20.77 -13.78
C TYR A 308 -6.87 -19.70 -14.79
N ASP A 309 -7.93 -19.96 -15.55
CA ASP A 309 -8.49 -18.99 -16.49
C ASP A 309 -9.48 -18.03 -15.80
N VAL A 310 -9.55 -16.83 -16.35
CA VAL A 310 -10.44 -15.74 -15.93
C VAL A 310 -11.18 -15.18 -17.14
N PRO A 311 -12.40 -14.65 -16.96
CA PRO A 311 -13.08 -13.97 -18.05
C PRO A 311 -12.33 -12.70 -18.46
N TRP A 312 -12.49 -12.28 -19.72
CA TRP A 312 -11.89 -11.07 -20.26
C TRP A 312 -12.90 -10.28 -21.09
N THR A 313 -12.96 -8.98 -20.82
CA THR A 313 -13.70 -7.98 -21.57
C THR A 313 -12.65 -7.08 -22.21
N TYR A 314 -12.80 -6.82 -23.50
CA TYR A 314 -11.83 -6.03 -24.26
C TYR A 314 -11.60 -4.69 -23.58
N TYR A 315 -10.32 -4.37 -23.36
CA TYR A 315 -9.92 -3.11 -22.76
C TYR A 315 -9.25 -2.24 -23.82
N THR A 316 -9.70 -1.00 -23.96
CA THR A 316 -9.07 -0.03 -24.86
C THR A 316 -8.40 1.03 -24.00
N THR A 317 -7.08 1.14 -24.12
CA THR A 317 -6.31 2.21 -23.48
C THR A 317 -6.70 3.56 -24.04
N SER A 318 -6.41 4.64 -23.32
CA SER A 318 -6.73 6.00 -23.78
C SER A 318 -6.04 6.39 -25.09
N ASP A 319 -4.93 5.74 -25.43
CA ASP A 319 -4.20 5.95 -26.70
C ASP A 319 -4.77 5.14 -27.88
N GLY A 320 -5.82 4.35 -27.65
CA GLY A 320 -6.54 3.58 -28.67
C GLY A 320 -6.05 2.14 -28.85
N THR A 321 -5.08 1.68 -28.06
CA THR A 321 -4.63 0.28 -28.09
C THR A 321 -5.70 -0.64 -27.51
N VAL A 322 -6.20 -1.57 -28.32
CA VAL A 322 -7.21 -2.56 -27.90
C VAL A 322 -6.51 -3.83 -27.43
N GLN A 323 -6.76 -4.21 -26.18
CA GLN A 323 -6.33 -5.46 -25.57
C GLN A 323 -7.48 -6.48 -25.66
N THR A 324 -7.38 -7.42 -26.61
CA THR A 324 -8.43 -8.42 -26.88
C THR A 324 -8.36 -9.63 -25.95
N GLU A 325 -7.28 -9.78 -25.20
CA GLU A 325 -7.10 -10.87 -24.23
C GLU A 325 -6.28 -10.39 -23.02
N ILE A 326 -6.38 -11.15 -21.93
CA ILE A 326 -5.49 -10.99 -20.78
C ILE A 326 -4.06 -11.39 -21.17
N SER A 327 -3.06 -10.60 -20.75
CA SER A 327 -1.66 -10.87 -21.12
C SER A 327 -1.09 -12.04 -20.31
N SER A 328 -0.44 -12.99 -20.98
CA SER A 328 0.33 -14.06 -20.33
C SER A 328 1.74 -13.61 -19.90
N ALA A 329 2.15 -12.37 -20.24
CA ALA A 329 3.44 -11.85 -19.86
C ALA A 329 3.58 -11.81 -18.33
N SER A 330 4.66 -12.41 -17.83
CA SER A 330 4.92 -12.57 -16.39
C SER A 330 3.82 -13.32 -15.62
N ARG A 331 2.98 -14.15 -16.26
CA ARG A 331 1.97 -14.95 -15.55
C ARG A 331 2.64 -15.86 -14.51
N GLY A 332 2.07 -15.86 -13.30
CA GLY A 332 2.70 -16.45 -12.13
C GLY A 332 3.50 -15.45 -11.30
N SER A 333 3.49 -14.17 -11.69
CA SER A 333 4.07 -13.09 -10.89
C SER A 333 3.41 -13.05 -9.51
N THR A 334 4.23 -12.74 -8.51
CA THR A 334 3.78 -12.63 -7.13
C THR A 334 4.58 -11.58 -6.39
N ARG A 335 3.96 -11.01 -5.34
CA ARG A 335 4.46 -9.89 -4.53
C ARG A 335 4.01 -10.11 -3.07
N PRO A 336 4.75 -9.58 -2.07
CA PRO A 336 4.43 -9.77 -0.66
C PRO A 336 3.28 -8.85 -0.21
N ILE A 337 2.04 -9.15 -0.63
CA ILE A 337 0.82 -8.42 -0.23
C ILE A 337 -0.33 -9.37 0.16
N TRP A 338 -0.30 -10.62 -0.28
CA TRP A 338 -1.45 -11.53 -0.19
C TRP A 338 -1.88 -11.79 1.25
N THR A 339 -0.95 -11.75 2.20
CA THR A 339 -1.28 -11.89 3.63
C THR A 339 -2.11 -10.72 4.14
N LEU A 340 -1.79 -9.47 3.75
CA LEU A 340 -2.58 -8.29 4.10
C LEU A 340 -4.02 -8.45 3.65
N ILE A 341 -4.22 -8.75 2.36
CA ILE A 341 -5.54 -8.81 1.75
C ILE A 341 -6.34 -9.98 2.31
N TYR A 342 -5.73 -11.18 2.36
CA TYR A 342 -6.41 -12.37 2.86
C TYR A 342 -6.82 -12.19 4.33
N ASN A 343 -5.90 -11.77 5.20
CA ASN A 343 -6.23 -11.66 6.62
C ASN A 343 -7.28 -10.57 6.89
N HIS A 344 -7.28 -9.46 6.14
CA HIS A 344 -8.37 -8.48 6.23
C HIS A 344 -9.73 -9.14 5.90
N TYR A 345 -9.89 -9.72 4.71
CA TYR A 345 -11.20 -10.24 4.32
C TYR A 345 -11.62 -11.47 5.12
N ASN A 346 -10.72 -12.41 5.36
CA ASN A 346 -11.05 -13.66 6.03
C ASN A 346 -11.18 -13.50 7.54
N ARG A 347 -10.22 -12.84 8.20
CA ARG A 347 -10.19 -12.79 9.67
C ARG A 347 -11.00 -11.63 10.22
N VAL A 348 -10.90 -10.45 9.61
CA VAL A 348 -11.59 -9.25 10.09
C VAL A 348 -13.05 -9.23 9.63
N ASN A 349 -13.32 -9.59 8.38
CA ASN A 349 -14.67 -9.53 7.80
C ASN A 349 -15.38 -10.89 7.67
N GLY A 350 -14.69 -12.01 7.89
CA GLY A 350 -15.29 -13.34 7.78
C GLY A 350 -15.66 -13.76 6.35
N LEU A 351 -15.14 -13.06 5.34
CA LEU A 351 -15.43 -13.31 3.93
C LEU A 351 -14.48 -14.37 3.35
N GLU A 352 -15.00 -15.16 2.41
CA GLU A 352 -14.18 -16.10 1.64
C GLU A 352 -13.36 -15.34 0.58
N ALA A 353 -12.04 -15.56 0.59
CA ALA A 353 -11.10 -15.02 -0.39
C ALA A 353 -10.25 -16.18 -0.93
N LYS A 354 -10.89 -17.07 -1.70
CA LYS A 354 -10.36 -18.39 -2.06
C LYS A 354 -9.03 -18.32 -2.80
N TYR A 355 -8.98 -17.60 -3.93
CA TYR A 355 -7.77 -17.55 -4.75
C TYR A 355 -6.71 -16.66 -4.11
N THR A 356 -7.11 -15.62 -3.39
CA THR A 356 -6.22 -14.80 -2.57
C THR A 356 -5.54 -15.64 -1.51
N LYS A 357 -6.29 -16.55 -0.85
CA LYS A 357 -5.72 -17.53 0.09
C LYS A 357 -4.72 -18.46 -0.58
N GLU A 358 -5.11 -19.08 -1.70
CA GLU A 358 -4.24 -20.02 -2.42
C GLU A 358 -2.95 -19.33 -2.89
N MET A 359 -3.05 -18.06 -3.31
CA MET A 359 -1.89 -17.25 -3.66
C MET A 359 -1.03 -16.87 -2.45
N MET A 360 -1.63 -16.52 -1.31
CA MET A 360 -0.92 -16.31 -0.04
C MET A 360 -0.17 -17.58 0.37
N ASP A 361 -0.84 -18.73 0.35
CA ASP A 361 -0.25 -20.02 0.69
C ASP A 361 0.90 -20.40 -0.27
N LYS A 362 0.72 -20.14 -1.59
CA LYS A 362 1.74 -20.36 -2.62
C LYS A 362 2.96 -19.44 -2.45
N PHE A 363 2.75 -18.20 -2.04
CA PHE A 363 3.85 -17.27 -1.77
C PHE A 363 4.61 -17.67 -0.51
N GLY A 364 3.88 -18.10 0.53
CA GLY A 364 4.44 -18.48 1.82
C GLY A 364 4.79 -17.25 2.67
N PRO A 365 5.75 -17.37 3.61
CA PRO A 365 6.15 -16.27 4.48
C PRO A 365 6.61 -15.03 3.69
N GLU A 366 6.00 -13.89 3.98
CA GLU A 366 6.32 -12.64 3.33
C GLU A 366 7.53 -11.95 3.98
N GLY A 367 8.62 -11.79 3.22
CA GLY A 367 9.68 -10.82 3.53
C GLY A 367 9.42 -9.46 2.89
N GLY A 368 10.41 -8.58 2.92
CA GLY A 368 10.41 -7.31 2.21
C GLY A 368 11.75 -7.03 1.55
N ALA A 369 11.75 -6.25 0.47
CA ALA A 369 12.88 -6.03 -0.44
C ALA A 369 13.53 -7.32 -0.99
N TYR A 370 13.40 -7.55 -2.30
CA TYR A 370 14.01 -8.71 -2.95
C TYR A 370 14.60 -8.37 -4.32
N GLY A 371 15.51 -9.22 -4.81
CA GLY A 371 16.18 -9.01 -6.08
C GLY A 371 17.10 -7.77 -6.10
N ALA A 372 17.52 -7.36 -7.30
CA ALA A 372 18.45 -6.25 -7.50
C ALA A 372 17.80 -4.97 -8.06
N ASN A 373 16.62 -5.12 -8.68
CA ASN A 373 15.89 -4.07 -9.40
C ASN A 373 14.76 -3.52 -8.53
N SER A 374 14.26 -2.32 -8.87
CA SER A 374 13.23 -1.66 -8.07
C SER A 374 11.93 -2.45 -7.92
N GLY A 375 11.62 -3.33 -8.88
CA GLY A 375 10.41 -4.16 -8.84
C GLY A 375 10.20 -4.91 -7.52
N GLY A 376 11.27 -5.43 -6.91
CA GLY A 376 11.21 -6.11 -5.61
C GLY A 376 11.28 -5.19 -4.39
N PHE A 377 11.32 -3.87 -4.62
CA PHE A 377 11.31 -2.79 -3.64
C PHE A 377 10.08 -1.89 -3.78
N ASP A 378 9.16 -2.19 -4.71
CA ASP A 378 7.95 -1.38 -4.90
C ASP A 378 6.92 -1.58 -3.75
N GLN A 379 7.15 -2.56 -2.88
CA GLN A 379 6.35 -2.90 -1.69
C GLN A 379 7.24 -3.06 -0.45
N LEU A 380 6.69 -2.76 0.71
CA LEU A 380 7.38 -2.92 2.00
C LEU A 380 7.44 -4.37 2.49
N GLY A 381 6.43 -5.19 2.19
CA GLY A 381 6.37 -6.59 2.57
C GLY A 381 6.15 -6.84 4.06
N TYR A 382 6.62 -7.99 4.56
CA TYR A 382 6.47 -8.44 5.97
C TYR A 382 5.02 -8.60 6.46
N GLY A 383 4.08 -8.83 5.55
CA GLY A 383 2.68 -8.94 5.91
C GLY A 383 2.34 -10.17 6.75
N SER A 384 3.02 -11.29 6.52
CA SER A 384 2.92 -12.49 7.36
C SER A 384 3.34 -12.26 8.82
N LEU A 385 4.13 -11.21 9.09
CA LEU A 385 4.50 -10.81 10.44
C LEU A 385 3.51 -9.79 11.02
N LEU A 386 3.10 -8.80 10.23
CA LEU A 386 2.42 -7.60 10.73
C LEU A 386 0.88 -7.62 10.60
N PHE A 387 0.30 -8.34 9.64
CA PHE A 387 -1.15 -8.26 9.38
C PHE A 387 -1.91 -9.44 9.97
N ASN A 388 -1.68 -9.74 11.25
CA ASN A 388 -2.27 -10.89 11.94
C ASN A 388 -3.34 -10.52 12.99
N SER A 389 -3.64 -9.23 13.15
CA SER A 389 -4.65 -8.75 14.10
C SER A 389 -6.06 -9.02 13.59
N ASP A 390 -6.93 -9.55 14.44
CA ASP A 390 -8.37 -9.74 14.15
C ASP A 390 -9.20 -8.50 14.55
N VAL A 391 -8.54 -7.43 15.00
CA VAL A 391 -9.18 -6.23 15.54
C VAL A 391 -9.45 -5.22 14.42
N LYS A 392 -10.69 -4.69 14.40
CA LYS A 392 -11.08 -3.58 13.53
C LYS A 392 -10.29 -2.32 13.87
#